data_AF-A0A7J4F7F8-F1
#
_entry.id   AF-A0A7J4F7F8-F1
#
_cell.length_a   1.000
_cell.length_b   1.000
_cell.length_c   1.000
_cell.angle_alpha   90.00
_cell.angle_beta   90.00
_cell.angle_gamma   90.00
#
_symmetry.space_group_name_H-M   'P 1'
#
loop_
_entity.id
_entity.type
_entity.pdbx_description
1 polymer ?
#
loop_
_entity_poly.entity_id
_entity_poly.type
_entity_poly.pdbx_seq_one_letter_code
_entity_poly.pdbx_strand_id
1 'polypeptide(L)' 'MDSFPDGMLLKPGFVFEITLPSGEKVPASVIEISDEMVTVDLNHPLAGRILLATIKVVAIVQ' A
#
# COMPACT_ATOMS: atom_id res chain seq x y z
N MET A 1 -8.35 16.80 -1.00
CA MET A 1 -8.77 15.89 0.10
C MET A 1 -10.06 15.11 -0.21
N ASP A 2 -10.82 15.50 -1.22
CA ASP A 2 -12.15 14.97 -1.57
C ASP A 2 -12.22 13.48 -1.96
N SER A 3 -11.07 12.83 -2.20
CA SER A 3 -10.99 11.39 -2.49
C SER A 3 -11.05 10.51 -1.25
N PHE A 4 -11.04 11.11 -0.04
CA PHE A 4 -11.14 10.39 1.22
C PHE A 4 -12.53 10.56 1.84
N PRO A 5 -13.10 9.52 2.47
CA PRO A 5 -14.38 9.64 3.16
C PRO A 5 -14.36 10.69 4.28
N ASP A 6 -15.46 11.40 4.44
CA ASP A 6 -15.64 12.37 5.53
C ASP A 6 -15.42 11.71 6.89
N GLY A 7 -14.69 12.39 7.77
CA GLY A 7 -14.37 11.89 9.11
C GLY A 7 -13.21 10.89 9.18
N MET A 8 -12.56 10.54 8.06
CA MET A 8 -11.34 9.75 8.10
C MET A 8 -10.18 10.57 8.70
N LEU A 9 -9.65 10.11 9.84
CA LEU A 9 -8.50 10.72 10.50
C LEU A 9 -7.20 10.34 9.77
N LEU A 10 -6.85 11.13 8.76
CA LEU A 10 -5.58 10.98 8.04
C LEU A 10 -4.41 11.46 8.91
N LYS A 11 -3.38 10.61 9.02
CA LYS A 11 -2.10 10.95 9.63
C LYS A 11 -0.97 10.19 8.91
N PRO A 12 0.25 10.72 8.88
CA PRO A 12 1.40 9.95 8.41
C PRO A 12 1.50 8.59 9.13
N GLY A 13 1.79 7.54 8.37
CA GLY A 13 1.79 6.14 8.81
C GLY A 13 0.42 5.44 8.79
N PHE A 14 -0.67 6.14 8.45
CA PHE A 14 -1.97 5.51 8.25
C PHE A 14 -1.95 4.63 6.99
N VAL A 15 -2.45 3.39 7.09
CA VAL A 15 -2.49 2.42 5.99
C VAL A 15 -3.94 2.13 5.60
N PHE A 16 -4.23 2.13 4.32
CA PHE A 16 -5.55 1.85 3.76
C PHE A 16 -5.44 1.11 2.41
N GLU A 17 -6.54 0.56 1.91
CA GLU A 17 -6.55 -0.13 0.62
C GLU A 17 -6.99 0.84 -0.50
N ILE A 18 -6.28 0.82 -1.62
CA ILE A 18 -6.69 1.46 -2.87
C ILE A 18 -7.13 0.39 -3.84
N THR A 19 -8.25 0.64 -4.52
CA THR A 19 -8.70 -0.19 -5.64
C THR A 19 -8.12 0.39 -6.93
N LEU A 20 -7.29 -0.40 -7.61
CA LEU A 20 -6.71 -0.04 -8.91
C LEU A 20 -7.76 -0.16 -10.03
N PRO A 21 -7.54 0.45 -11.21
CA PRO A 21 -8.45 0.31 -12.35
C PRO A 21 -8.67 -1.15 -12.81
N SER A 22 -7.74 -2.05 -12.48
CA SER A 22 -7.85 -3.50 -12.72
C SER A 22 -8.85 -4.19 -11.79
N GLY A 23 -9.32 -3.52 -10.73
CA GLY A 23 -10.11 -4.10 -9.64
C GLY A 23 -9.27 -4.73 -8.52
N GLU A 24 -7.95 -4.78 -8.67
CA GLU A 24 -7.03 -5.24 -7.62
C GLU A 24 -7.00 -4.24 -6.46
N LYS A 25 -6.89 -4.76 -5.23
CA LYS A 25 -6.72 -3.95 -4.03
C LYS A 25 -5.28 -4.02 -3.56
N VAL A 26 -4.66 -2.85 -3.38
CA VAL A 26 -3.28 -2.73 -2.92
C VAL A 26 -3.20 -1.87 -1.65
N PRO A 27 -2.31 -2.19 -0.70
CA PRO A 27 -2.09 -1.34 0.45
C PRO A 27 -1.39 -0.04 0.05
N ALA A 28 -1.87 1.06 0.58
CA ALA A 28 -1.30 2.40 0.46
C ALA A 28 -1.02 2.94 1.86
N SER A 29 0.09 3.67 2.03
CA SER A 29 0.41 4.33 3.29
C SER A 29 0.53 5.84 3.10
N VAL A 30 -0.02 6.63 4.02
CA VAL A 30 0.16 8.08 4.03
C VAL A 30 1.57 8.39 4.52
N ILE A 31 2.36 9.11 3.73
CA ILE A 31 3.72 9.52 4.14
C ILE A 31 3.79 11.01 4.48
N GLU A 32 2.90 11.83 3.92
CA GLU A 32 2.86 13.27 4.18
C GLU A 32 1.45 13.82 3.96
N ILE A 33 1.08 14.84 4.75
CA ILE A 33 -0.16 15.59 4.60
C ILE A 33 0.21 17.07 4.57
N SER A 34 -0.21 17.77 3.52
CA SER A 34 -0.17 19.23 3.41
C SER A 34 -1.60 19.79 3.41
N ASP A 35 -1.73 21.11 3.32
CA ASP A 35 -3.03 21.78 3.38
C ASP A 35 -4.01 21.31 2.28
N GLU A 36 -3.49 20.93 1.10
CA GLU A 36 -4.32 20.56 -0.05
C GLU A 36 -4.12 19.12 -0.52
N MET A 37 -2.96 18.51 -0.21
CA MET A 37 -2.54 17.23 -0.78
C MET A 37 -2.16 16.21 0.29
N VAL A 38 -2.35 14.94 -0.06
CA VAL A 38 -1.91 13.78 0.72
C VAL A 38 -0.97 12.98 -0.15
N THR A 39 0.28 12.83 0.30
CA THR A 39 1.26 12.01 -0.40
C THR A 39 1.15 10.58 0.13
N VAL A 40 0.96 9.64 -0.79
CA VAL A 40 0.77 8.21 -0.48
C VAL A 40 1.88 7.36 -1.10
N ASP A 41 2.36 6.38 -0.34
CA ASP A 41 3.30 5.37 -0.80
C ASP A 41 2.55 4.07 -1.11
N LEU A 42 2.71 3.60 -2.35
CA LEU A 42 2.16 2.35 -2.89
C LEU A 42 3.23 1.27 -3.07
N ASN A 43 4.47 1.55 -2.68
CA ASN A 43 5.50 0.54 -2.73
C ASN A 43 5.13 -0.63 -1.83
N HIS A 44 5.49 -1.84 -2.28
CA HIS A 44 5.38 -3.02 -1.45
C HIS A 44 6.16 -2.80 -0.14
N PRO A 45 5.70 -3.30 1.03
CA PRO A 45 6.40 -3.12 2.31
C PRO A 45 7.87 -3.58 2.34
N LEU A 46 8.24 -4.43 1.38
CA LEU A 46 9.58 -4.98 1.19
C LEU A 46 10.42 -4.25 0.14
N ALA A 47 9.91 -3.19 -0.49
CA ALA A 47 10.66 -2.40 -1.47
C ALA A 47 11.96 -1.85 -0.84
N GLY A 48 13.06 -1.95 -1.59
CA GLY A 48 14.39 -1.53 -1.14
C GLY A 48 15.04 -2.43 -0.08
N ARG A 49 14.40 -3.53 0.34
CA ARG A 49 14.97 -4.48 1.31
C ARG A 49 15.71 -5.62 0.59
N ILE A 50 16.85 -6.04 1.13
CA ILE A 50 17.49 -7.30 0.73
C ILE A 50 16.65 -8.45 1.28
N LEU A 51 16.15 -9.30 0.39
CA LEU A 51 15.36 -10.45 0.77
C LEU A 51 16.22 -11.71 0.79
N LEU A 52 16.43 -12.25 1.99
CA LEU A 52 17.02 -13.57 2.19
C LEU A 52 15.88 -14.55 2.43
N ALA A 53 15.50 -15.30 1.39
CA ALA A 53 14.44 -16.30 1.45
C ALA A 53 14.97 -17.67 1.04
N THR A 54 14.66 -18.71 1.83
CA THR A 54 14.86 -20.10 1.44
C THR A 54 13.52 -20.66 0.97
N ILE A 55 13.44 -21.03 -0.30
CA ILE A 55 12.20 -21.54 -0.90
C ILE A 55 12.29 -23.07 -1.00
N LYS A 56 11.23 -23.76 -0.56
CA LYS A 56 11.05 -25.21 -0.77
C LYS A 56 9.90 -25.44 -1.73
N VAL A 57 10.18 -26.08 -2.86
CA VAL A 57 9.13 -26.51 -3.80
C VAL A 57 8.39 -27.71 -3.19
N VAL A 58 7.07 -27.58 -3.03
CA VAL A 58 6.24 -28.61 -2.37
C VAL A 58 5.62 -29.60 -3.35
N ALA A 59 5.26 -29.15 -4.56
CA ALA A 59 4.71 -29.97 -5.62
C ALA A 59 4.76 -29.20 -6.95
N ILE A 60 4.69 -29.92 -8.06
CA ILE A 60 4.35 -29.39 -9.39
C ILE A 60 3.19 -30.25 -9.90
N VAL A 61 2.10 -29.62 -10.33
CA VAL A 61 0.92 -30.30 -10.87
C VAL A 61 0.81 -29.99 -12.37
N GLN A 62 0.34 -30.96 -13.15
CA GLN A 62 0.09 -30.84 -14.59
C GLN A 62 -1.35 -30.47 -14.87
#